data_AF-A0A956UXX2-F1
#
_entry.id   AF-A0A956UXX2-F1
#
_cell.length_a   1.000
_cell.length_b   1.000
_cell.length_c   1.000
_cell.angle_alpha   90.00
_cell.angle_beta   90.00
_cell.angle_gamma   90.00
#
_symmetry.space_group_name_H-M   'P 1'
#
loop_
_entity.id
_entity.type
_entity.pdbx_description
1 polymer ?
#
loop_
_entity_poly.entity_id
_entity_poly.type
_entity_poly.pdbx_seq_one_letter_code
_entity_poly.pdbx_strand_id
1 'polypeptide(L)'
;MTGTNANGIEIDRDFAAPPAAVFAAWTTPEHFARWFGGKDVQVPLDSLDFIAEPGRAWTAQMVLPDGHTIDWAGEFIEVVPDERLVFTLTDRPAEPVQAQIVIQLTAIPGGTRMHFTQETPGFSPEQQAGVLAGWQSFIDELERIATVNTPSGSYAIKASGSIKFMGAEEVEFISRSPLSLLQQNQSTRRHADRSTRSDSPESPRAAPTLPQHRAR
;
A
#
# COMPACT_ATOMS: atom_id res chain seq x y z
N MET A 1 17.03 -3.75 -2.34
CA MET A 1 16.81 -4.90 -1.46
C MET A 1 15.32 -5.21 -1.54
N THR A 2 14.94 -6.48 -1.37
CA THR A 2 13.52 -6.88 -1.40
C THR A 2 13.15 -7.41 -0.02
N GLY A 3 12.13 -6.84 0.61
CA GLY A 3 11.75 -7.18 1.97
C GLY A 3 10.83 -6.17 2.65
N THR A 4 10.70 -6.34 3.95
CA THR A 4 9.95 -5.44 4.83
C THR A 4 10.94 -4.55 5.61
N ASN A 5 10.56 -3.30 5.85
CA ASN A 5 11.33 -2.36 6.66
C ASN A 5 10.40 -1.61 7.64
N ALA A 6 10.97 -0.70 8.44
CA ALA A 6 10.23 0.04 9.46
C ALA A 6 9.10 0.91 8.89
N ASN A 7 9.18 1.32 7.63
CA ASN A 7 8.23 2.22 6.97
C ASN A 7 7.22 1.46 6.09
N GLY A 8 7.57 0.26 5.63
CA GLY A 8 6.68 -0.58 4.86
C GLY A 8 7.38 -1.71 4.12
N ILE A 9 7.12 -1.83 2.82
CA ILE A 9 7.72 -2.85 1.97
C ILE A 9 8.53 -2.21 0.84
N GLU A 10 9.55 -2.94 0.39
CA GLU A 10 10.37 -2.59 -0.76
C GLU A 10 10.61 -3.83 -1.62
N ILE A 11 10.62 -3.64 -2.95
CA ILE A 11 10.85 -4.70 -3.92
C ILE A 11 11.81 -4.17 -4.99
N ASP A 12 12.98 -4.81 -5.09
CA ASP A 12 13.84 -4.68 -6.26
C ASP A 12 13.57 -5.84 -7.22
N ARG A 13 13.31 -5.51 -8.48
CA ARG A 13 13.13 -6.50 -9.54
C ARG A 13 13.81 -6.06 -10.83
N ASP A 14 14.59 -6.97 -11.42
CA ASP A 14 15.14 -6.79 -12.76
C ASP A 14 14.17 -7.44 -13.77
N PHE A 15 13.87 -6.70 -14.83
CA PHE A 15 13.03 -7.11 -15.95
C PHE A 15 13.88 -7.24 -17.21
N ALA A 16 13.70 -8.33 -17.95
CA ALA A 16 14.30 -8.52 -19.28
C ALA A 16 13.51 -7.77 -20.39
N ALA A 17 13.17 -6.51 -20.13
CA ALA A 17 12.38 -5.64 -21.00
C ALA A 17 12.88 -4.18 -20.90
N PRO A 18 12.73 -3.36 -21.95
CA PRO A 18 13.11 -1.94 -21.89
C PRO A 18 12.20 -1.16 -20.92
N PRO A 19 12.65 -0.03 -20.37
CA PRO A 19 11.88 0.74 -19.39
C PRO A 19 10.49 1.13 -19.89
N ALA A 20 10.36 1.47 -21.17
CA ALA A 20 9.08 1.75 -21.81
C ALA A 20 8.07 0.59 -21.77
N ALA A 21 8.53 -0.65 -21.91
CA ALA A 21 7.65 -1.82 -21.84
C ALA A 21 7.21 -2.09 -20.40
N VAL A 22 8.10 -1.91 -19.41
CA VAL A 22 7.78 -2.03 -18.00
C VAL A 22 6.80 -0.93 -17.58
N PHE A 23 7.05 0.31 -18.00
CA PHE A 23 6.17 1.45 -17.74
C PHE A 23 4.79 1.27 -18.37
N ALA A 24 4.71 0.80 -19.62
CA ALA A 24 3.44 0.47 -20.27
C ALA A 24 2.69 -0.66 -19.55
N ALA A 25 3.40 -1.64 -18.97
CA ALA A 25 2.76 -2.69 -18.18
C ALA A 25 2.10 -2.15 -16.90
N TRP A 26 2.64 -1.07 -16.31
CA TRP A 26 2.04 -0.37 -15.17
C TRP A 26 0.88 0.57 -15.55
N THR A 27 0.98 1.26 -16.69
CA THR A 27 0.14 2.43 -17.01
C THR A 27 -0.95 2.18 -18.05
N THR A 28 -0.88 1.08 -18.80
CA THR A 28 -1.91 0.71 -19.79
C THR A 28 -3.09 0.01 -19.10
N PRO A 29 -4.35 0.47 -19.30
CA PRO A 29 -5.54 -0.11 -18.67
C PRO A 29 -5.67 -1.63 -18.87
N GLU A 30 -5.42 -2.11 -20.08
CA GLU A 30 -5.52 -3.54 -20.42
C GLU A 30 -4.46 -4.38 -19.70
N HIS A 31 -3.29 -3.80 -19.43
CA HIS A 31 -2.25 -4.46 -18.65
C HIS A 31 -2.59 -4.42 -17.17
N PHE A 32 -3.03 -3.27 -16.67
CA PHE A 32 -3.49 -3.08 -15.30
C PHE A 32 -4.54 -4.12 -14.91
N ALA A 33 -5.61 -4.23 -15.69
CA ALA A 33 -6.66 -5.21 -15.45
C ALA A 33 -6.16 -6.65 -15.35
N ARG A 34 -5.11 -6.99 -16.11
CA ARG A 34 -4.53 -8.34 -16.14
C ARG A 34 -3.64 -8.65 -14.96
N TRP A 35 -2.67 -7.80 -14.63
CA TRP A 35 -1.79 -8.08 -13.49
C TRP A 35 -2.50 -7.86 -12.15
N PHE A 36 -3.47 -6.94 -12.09
CA PHE A 36 -4.22 -6.66 -10.86
C PHE A 36 -5.30 -7.71 -10.56
N GLY A 37 -5.99 -8.24 -11.59
CA GLY A 37 -6.93 -9.34 -11.44
C GLY A 37 -6.27 -10.73 -11.37
N GLY A 38 -5.05 -10.86 -11.88
CA GLY A 38 -4.40 -12.16 -11.99
C GLY A 38 -5.24 -13.14 -12.84
N LYS A 39 -5.24 -14.43 -12.47
CA LYS A 39 -5.92 -15.49 -13.26
C LYS A 39 -7.37 -15.74 -12.87
N ASP A 40 -7.71 -15.55 -11.58
CA ASP A 40 -8.98 -15.99 -11.00
C ASP A 40 -9.94 -14.80 -10.73
N VAL A 41 -9.43 -13.57 -10.72
CA VAL A 41 -10.20 -12.36 -10.41
C VAL A 41 -10.36 -11.53 -11.68
N GLN A 42 -11.53 -10.93 -11.87
CA GLN A 42 -11.81 -10.11 -13.04
C GLN A 42 -11.72 -8.63 -12.67
N VAL A 43 -11.11 -7.84 -13.55
CA VAL A 43 -11.14 -6.36 -13.49
C VAL A 43 -11.76 -5.88 -14.81
N PRO A 44 -13.07 -5.62 -14.86
CA PRO A 44 -13.76 -5.22 -16.08
C PRO A 44 -13.22 -3.86 -16.58
N LEU A 45 -12.80 -3.79 -17.84
CA LEU A 45 -12.21 -2.57 -18.43
C LEU A 45 -13.20 -1.40 -18.49
N ASP A 46 -14.48 -1.71 -18.62
CA ASP A 46 -15.61 -0.78 -18.56
C ASP A 46 -15.81 -0.14 -17.18
N SER A 47 -15.26 -0.75 -16.11
CA SER A 47 -15.21 -0.16 -14.77
C SER A 47 -13.92 0.62 -14.48
N LEU A 48 -12.96 0.58 -15.40
CA LEU A 48 -11.60 1.08 -15.20
C LEU A 48 -11.41 2.46 -15.84
N ASP A 49 -11.48 3.53 -15.04
CA ASP A 49 -11.00 4.86 -15.44
C ASP A 49 -9.55 4.98 -14.97
N PHE A 50 -8.60 4.59 -15.82
CA PHE A 50 -7.18 4.48 -15.47
C PHE A 50 -6.32 5.14 -16.54
N ILE A 51 -6.14 6.46 -16.41
CA ILE A 51 -5.29 7.22 -17.32
C ILE A 51 -4.16 7.83 -16.49
N ALA A 52 -2.94 7.37 -16.76
CA ALA A 52 -1.72 7.75 -16.04
C ALA A 52 -1.30 9.19 -16.40
N GLU A 53 -1.98 10.16 -15.81
CA GLU A 53 -1.71 11.59 -15.92
C GLU A 53 -1.52 12.17 -14.50
N PRO A 54 -0.51 13.01 -14.24
CA PRO A 54 -0.33 13.61 -12.93
C PRO A 54 -1.57 14.40 -12.47
N GLY A 55 -2.00 14.18 -11.23
CA GLY A 55 -3.20 14.77 -10.62
C GLY A 55 -4.52 14.10 -11.02
N ARG A 56 -4.48 13.00 -11.78
CA ARG A 56 -5.70 12.31 -12.22
C ARG A 56 -6.09 11.19 -11.27
N ALA A 57 -7.34 11.21 -10.83
CA ALA A 57 -7.94 10.11 -10.10
C ALA A 57 -8.16 8.89 -11.00
N TRP A 58 -8.09 7.70 -10.44
CA TRP A 58 -8.41 6.45 -11.10
C TRP A 58 -9.34 5.60 -10.25
N THR A 59 -10.15 4.75 -10.92
CA THR A 59 -11.05 3.81 -10.26
C THR A 59 -11.01 2.46 -10.96
N ALA A 60 -11.16 1.38 -10.22
CA ALA A 60 -11.30 0.03 -10.77
C ALA A 60 -12.27 -0.79 -9.93
N GLN A 61 -13.13 -1.59 -10.55
CA GLN A 61 -13.88 -2.60 -9.84
C GLN A 61 -13.21 -3.96 -10.03
N MET A 62 -13.03 -4.68 -8.92
CA MET A 62 -12.50 -6.03 -8.89
C MET A 62 -13.63 -7.00 -8.54
N VAL A 63 -13.85 -8.02 -9.36
CA VAL A 63 -14.88 -9.05 -9.15
C VAL A 63 -14.21 -10.37 -8.77
N LEU A 64 -14.43 -10.79 -7.53
CA LEU A 64 -13.90 -12.02 -6.96
C LEU A 64 -14.63 -13.27 -7.50
N PRO A 65 -14.04 -14.47 -7.39
CA PRO A 65 -14.65 -15.71 -7.90
C PRO A 65 -16.02 -16.06 -7.28
N ASP A 66 -16.29 -15.57 -6.08
CA ASP A 66 -17.56 -15.74 -5.37
C ASP A 66 -18.64 -14.71 -5.79
N GLY A 67 -18.29 -13.81 -6.71
CA GLY A 67 -19.16 -12.75 -7.21
C GLY A 67 -19.17 -11.48 -6.36
N HIS A 68 -18.40 -11.43 -5.26
CA HIS A 68 -18.24 -10.20 -4.48
C HIS A 68 -17.38 -9.19 -5.24
N THR A 69 -17.68 -7.91 -5.05
CA THR A 69 -16.96 -6.81 -5.70
C THR A 69 -16.18 -5.97 -4.69
N ILE A 70 -14.98 -5.56 -5.07
CA ILE A 70 -14.16 -4.59 -4.33
C ILE A 70 -13.94 -3.39 -5.24
N ASP A 71 -14.32 -2.21 -4.77
CA ASP A 71 -14.10 -0.96 -5.49
C ASP A 71 -12.77 -0.35 -5.05
N TRP A 72 -11.87 -0.18 -6.01
CA TRP A 72 -10.57 0.43 -5.83
C TRP A 72 -10.58 1.85 -6.38
N ALA A 73 -9.86 2.74 -5.70
CA ALA A 73 -9.63 4.11 -6.16
C ALA A 73 -8.23 4.59 -5.80
N GLY A 74 -7.79 5.63 -6.48
CA GLY A 74 -6.56 6.34 -6.17
C GLY A 74 -6.33 7.54 -7.06
N GLU A 75 -5.12 8.07 -7.03
CA GLU A 75 -4.68 9.23 -7.80
C GLU A 75 -3.24 9.02 -8.27
N PHE A 76 -2.96 9.37 -9.52
CA PHE A 76 -1.59 9.47 -10.02
C PHE A 76 -0.95 10.76 -9.54
N ILE A 77 0.00 10.68 -8.62
CA ILE A 77 0.69 11.85 -8.06
C ILE A 77 1.79 12.33 -9.00
N GLU A 78 2.59 11.39 -9.52
CA GLU A 78 3.72 11.68 -10.39
C GLU A 78 3.79 10.64 -11.49
N VAL A 79 3.92 11.11 -12.73
CA VAL A 79 4.03 10.25 -13.91
C VAL A 79 5.16 10.80 -14.78
N VAL A 80 6.32 10.17 -14.71
CA VAL A 80 7.47 10.44 -15.58
C VAL A 80 7.64 9.23 -16.48
N PRO A 81 7.31 9.35 -17.78
CA PRO A 81 7.40 8.23 -18.73
C PRO A 81 8.71 7.48 -18.61
N ASP A 82 8.61 6.15 -18.54
CA ASP A 82 9.75 5.20 -18.55
C ASP A 82 10.71 5.29 -17.36
N GLU A 83 10.49 6.22 -16.43
CA GLU A 83 11.41 6.51 -15.32
C GLU A 83 10.75 6.38 -13.95
N ARG A 84 9.56 6.95 -13.75
CA ARG A 84 8.98 7.06 -12.41
C ARG A 84 7.47 7.11 -12.42
N LEU A 85 6.85 6.36 -11.52
CA LEU A 85 5.41 6.37 -11.31
C LEU A 85 5.12 6.42 -9.80
N VAL A 86 4.34 7.41 -9.39
CA VAL A 86 3.83 7.52 -8.01
C VAL A 86 2.33 7.61 -8.09
N PHE A 87 1.65 6.70 -7.43
CA PHE A 87 0.19 6.69 -7.36
C PHE A 87 -0.28 6.20 -6.00
N THR A 88 -1.49 6.56 -5.65
CA THR A 88 -2.16 6.04 -4.46
C THR A 88 -3.13 4.93 -4.82
N LEU A 89 -3.47 4.10 -3.84
CA LEU A 89 -4.41 2.99 -3.99
C LEU A 89 -5.16 2.76 -2.67
N THR A 90 -6.49 2.62 -2.74
CA THR A 90 -7.37 2.29 -1.62
C THR A 90 -8.51 1.40 -2.08
N ASP A 91 -8.94 0.47 -1.23
CA ASP A 91 -10.16 -0.35 -1.38
C ASP A 91 -11.37 0.27 -0.66
N ARG A 92 -11.19 1.46 -0.08
CA ARG A 92 -12.22 2.22 0.63
C ARG A 92 -12.28 3.64 0.08
N PRO A 93 -12.92 3.84 -1.09
CA PRO A 93 -12.98 5.15 -1.75
C PRO A 93 -13.67 6.23 -0.91
N ALA A 94 -14.48 5.84 0.09
CA ALA A 94 -15.13 6.76 1.02
C ALA A 94 -14.20 7.25 2.16
N GLU A 95 -13.03 6.62 2.36
CA GLU A 95 -12.06 7.00 3.38
C GLU A 95 -10.95 7.89 2.79
N PRO A 96 -10.44 8.88 3.55
CA PRO A 96 -9.44 9.82 3.03
C PRO A 96 -8.03 9.23 2.93
N VAL A 97 -7.79 8.05 3.49
CA VAL A 97 -6.44 7.47 3.54
C VAL A 97 -6.24 6.48 2.41
N GLN A 98 -5.11 6.63 1.73
CA GLN A 98 -4.74 5.84 0.57
C GLN A 98 -3.27 5.42 0.71
N ALA A 99 -2.94 4.19 0.31
CA ALA A 99 -1.57 3.72 0.32
C ALA A 99 -0.82 4.34 -0.86
N GLN A 100 0.30 5.01 -0.61
CA GLN A 100 1.16 5.53 -1.66
C GLN A 100 2.13 4.44 -2.12
N ILE A 101 2.19 4.26 -3.44
CA ILE A 101 3.11 3.36 -4.13
C ILE A 101 4.08 4.22 -4.93
N VAL A 102 5.36 3.92 -4.83
CA VAL A 102 6.42 4.57 -5.60
C VAL A 102 7.15 3.52 -6.40
N ILE A 103 7.25 3.74 -7.71
CA ILE A 103 7.99 2.91 -8.64
C ILE A 103 9.05 3.79 -9.30
N GLN A 104 10.29 3.34 -9.20
CA GLN A 104 11.42 3.91 -9.92
C GLN A 104 11.95 2.87 -10.91
N LEU A 105 12.05 3.25 -12.17
CA LEU A 105 12.63 2.46 -13.24
C LEU A 105 14.02 3.01 -13.56
N THR A 106 14.98 2.12 -13.75
CA THR A 106 16.35 2.46 -14.14
C THR A 106 16.79 1.51 -15.24
N ALA A 107 17.17 2.05 -16.39
CA ALA A 107 17.73 1.25 -17.47
C ALA A 107 19.04 0.58 -17.00
N ILE A 108 19.18 -0.71 -17.28
CA ILE A 108 20.38 -1.49 -17.01
C ILE A 108 20.78 -2.27 -18.27
N PRO A 109 22.05 -2.71 -18.40
CA PRO A 109 22.40 -3.65 -19.45
C PRO A 109 21.53 -4.90 -19.34
N GLY A 110 20.75 -5.22 -20.38
CA GLY A 110 19.85 -6.37 -20.37
C GLY A 110 18.36 -6.04 -20.14
N GLY A 111 18.01 -4.81 -19.78
CA GLY A 111 16.62 -4.43 -19.54
C GLY A 111 16.47 -3.30 -18.53
N THR A 112 15.66 -3.52 -17.49
CA THR A 112 15.27 -2.49 -16.53
C THR A 112 15.33 -3.01 -15.11
N ARG A 113 15.91 -2.23 -14.20
CA ARG A 113 15.76 -2.41 -12.76
C ARG A 113 14.59 -1.57 -12.26
N MET A 114 13.67 -2.19 -11.56
CA MET A 114 12.60 -1.53 -10.83
C MET A 114 12.91 -1.53 -9.34
N HIS A 115 12.72 -0.38 -8.71
CA HIS A 115 12.64 -0.23 -7.26
C HIS A 115 11.22 0.21 -6.92
N PHE A 116 10.49 -0.65 -6.21
CA PHE A 116 9.14 -0.42 -5.74
C PHE A 116 9.16 -0.21 -4.23
N THR A 117 8.39 0.76 -3.74
CA THR A 117 8.12 0.92 -2.31
C THR A 117 6.65 1.21 -2.05
N GLN A 118 6.17 0.71 -0.92
CA GLN A 118 4.87 1.06 -0.38
C GLN A 118 5.00 1.26 1.14
N GLU A 119 4.50 2.39 1.62
CA GLU A 119 4.42 2.64 3.06
C GLU A 119 3.25 1.86 3.67
N THR A 120 3.50 1.21 4.82
CA THR A 120 2.49 0.42 5.53
C THR A 120 2.49 0.79 7.03
N PRO A 121 2.16 2.04 7.38
CA PRO A 121 2.23 2.49 8.77
C PRO A 121 1.29 1.67 9.66
N GLY A 122 1.80 1.16 10.78
CA GLY A 122 1.02 0.40 11.75
C GLY A 122 0.73 -1.05 11.40
N PHE A 123 1.29 -1.57 10.30
CA PHE A 123 1.19 -2.99 9.95
C PHE A 123 2.11 -3.82 10.87
N SER A 124 1.62 -4.99 11.27
CA SER A 124 2.47 -6.00 11.90
C SER A 124 3.45 -6.60 10.87
N PRO A 125 4.56 -7.22 11.30
CA PRO A 125 5.48 -7.88 10.38
C PRO A 125 4.81 -8.95 9.50
N GLU A 126 3.81 -9.67 10.03
CA GLU A 126 3.03 -10.64 9.27
C GLU A 126 2.17 -9.96 8.19
N GLN A 127 1.58 -8.80 8.53
CA GLN A 127 0.85 -7.98 7.56
C GLN A 127 1.75 -7.43 6.46
N GLN A 128 2.94 -6.95 6.81
CA GLN A 128 3.92 -6.52 5.82
C GLN A 128 4.37 -7.68 4.92
N ALA A 129 4.56 -8.88 5.48
CA ALA A 129 4.96 -10.06 4.72
C ALA A 129 3.90 -10.50 3.71
N GLY A 130 2.62 -10.49 4.06
CA GLY A 130 1.55 -10.82 3.12
C GLY A 130 1.35 -9.75 2.03
N VAL A 131 1.48 -8.46 2.37
CA VAL A 131 1.48 -7.38 1.35
C VAL A 131 2.66 -7.54 0.39
N LEU A 132 3.86 -7.83 0.91
CA LEU A 132 5.05 -8.12 0.09
C LEU A 132 4.82 -9.31 -0.85
N ALA A 133 4.26 -10.41 -0.36
CA ALA A 133 3.98 -11.60 -1.16
C ALA A 133 2.94 -11.34 -2.27
N GLY A 134 1.89 -10.57 -1.94
CA GLY A 134 0.87 -10.15 -2.90
C GLY A 134 1.47 -9.33 -4.04
N TRP A 135 2.26 -8.30 -3.72
CA TRP A 135 2.92 -7.48 -4.73
C TRP A 135 3.93 -8.26 -5.58
N GLN A 136 4.68 -9.18 -5.00
CA GLN A 136 5.58 -10.04 -5.78
C GLN A 136 4.83 -10.85 -6.83
N SER A 137 3.65 -11.37 -6.49
CA SER A 137 2.80 -12.12 -7.43
C SER A 137 2.29 -11.24 -8.58
N PHE A 138 1.88 -9.99 -8.29
CA PHE A 138 1.48 -9.04 -9.33
C PHE A 138 2.65 -8.63 -10.23
N ILE A 139 3.83 -8.43 -9.65
CA ILE A 139 5.05 -8.08 -10.37
C ILE A 139 5.50 -9.21 -11.31
N ASP A 140 5.29 -10.47 -10.93
CA ASP A 140 5.59 -11.61 -11.81
C ASP A 140 4.67 -11.64 -13.06
N GLU A 141 3.37 -11.34 -12.91
CA GLU A 141 2.48 -11.21 -14.07
C GLU A 141 2.82 -9.97 -14.92
N LEU A 142 3.22 -8.87 -14.26
CA LEU A 142 3.69 -7.67 -14.94
C LEU A 142 4.94 -7.94 -15.78
N GLU A 143 5.89 -8.73 -15.27
CA GLU A 143 7.08 -9.16 -16.03
C GLU A 143 6.69 -9.92 -17.30
N ARG A 144 5.70 -10.81 -17.19
CA ARG A 144 5.19 -11.57 -18.33
C ARG A 144 4.59 -10.64 -19.38
N ILE A 145 3.82 -9.64 -18.97
CA ILE A 145 3.22 -8.64 -19.86
C ILE A 145 4.31 -7.81 -20.54
N ALA A 146 5.25 -7.25 -19.77
CA ALA A 146 6.33 -6.40 -20.28
C ALA A 146 7.24 -7.14 -21.28
N THR A 147 7.52 -8.42 -21.04
CA THR A 147 8.39 -9.22 -21.90
C THR A 147 7.72 -9.60 -23.22
N VAL A 148 6.42 -9.93 -23.20
CA VAL A 148 5.66 -10.27 -24.41
C VAL A 148 5.48 -9.07 -25.35
N ASN A 149 5.41 -7.86 -24.80
CA ASN A 149 5.24 -6.62 -25.56
C ASN A 149 6.55 -6.06 -26.16
N THR A 150 7.69 -6.72 -25.92
CA THR A 150 8.96 -6.32 -26.53
C THR A 150 9.06 -6.94 -27.94
N PRO A 151 9.24 -6.15 -29.01
CA PRO A 151 9.45 -6.70 -30.36
C PRO A 151 10.66 -7.63 -30.32
N SER A 152 10.49 -8.88 -30.79
CA SER A 152 11.47 -9.97 -30.69
C SER A 152 12.87 -9.55 -31.14
N GLY A 153 13.69 -9.18 -30.16
CA GLY A 153 15.13 -9.03 -30.26
C GLY A 153 15.77 -9.83 -29.13
N SER A 154 15.73 -11.16 -29.25
CA SER A 154 16.51 -12.14 -28.48
C SER A 154 16.78 -11.82 -27.00
N TYR A 155 15.80 -12.06 -26.12
CA TYR A 155 16.06 -12.25 -24.70
C TYR A 155 15.65 -13.65 -24.27
N ALA A 156 16.61 -14.41 -23.71
CA ALA A 156 16.41 -15.77 -23.26
C ALA A 156 15.60 -15.77 -21.96
N ILE A 157 14.38 -16.31 -22.02
CA ILE A 157 13.51 -16.55 -20.87
C ILE A 157 14.21 -17.57 -19.95
N LYS A 158 14.63 -17.14 -18.75
CA LYS A 158 14.93 -18.05 -17.63
C LYS A 158 13.78 -17.97 -16.63
N ALA A 159 12.69 -18.67 -16.90
CA ALA A 159 11.66 -18.90 -15.90
C ALA A 159 12.17 -19.99 -14.93
N SER A 160 12.62 -19.60 -13.73
CA SER A 160 12.91 -20.55 -12.66
C SER A 160 12.29 -20.07 -11.35
N GLY A 161 11.09 -20.58 -11.06
CA GLY A 161 10.42 -20.38 -9.78
C GLY A 161 9.04 -21.04 -9.82
N SER A 162 8.81 -22.03 -8.95
CA SER A 162 7.49 -22.63 -8.79
C SER A 162 6.55 -21.61 -8.16
N ILE A 163 5.56 -21.16 -8.94
CA ILE A 163 4.57 -20.13 -8.58
C ILE A 163 3.52 -20.74 -7.64
N LYS A 164 3.36 -20.18 -6.44
CA LYS A 164 2.16 -20.39 -5.62
C LYS A 164 1.13 -19.33 -6.01
N PHE A 165 -0.08 -19.78 -6.32
CA PHE A 165 -1.17 -18.93 -6.77
C PHE A 165 -1.91 -18.32 -5.57
N MET A 166 -2.19 -17.02 -5.61
CA MET A 166 -2.99 -16.33 -4.59
C MET A 166 -4.44 -16.84 -4.62
N GLY A 167 -4.96 -17.21 -3.44
CA GLY A 167 -6.40 -17.40 -3.22
C GLY A 167 -7.09 -16.09 -2.83
N ALA A 168 -8.42 -16.08 -2.84
CA ALA A 168 -9.23 -14.90 -2.48
C ALA A 168 -8.86 -14.28 -1.10
N GLU A 169 -8.37 -15.10 -0.16
CA GLU A 169 -7.92 -14.64 1.17
C GLU A 169 -6.69 -13.72 1.14
N GLU A 170 -5.85 -13.83 0.10
CA GLU A 170 -4.60 -13.07 -0.04
C GLU A 170 -4.85 -11.71 -0.73
N VAL A 171 -5.86 -11.65 -1.62
CA VAL A 171 -6.41 -10.40 -2.19
C VAL A 171 -7.12 -9.60 -1.09
N GLU A 172 -7.89 -10.28 -0.23
CA GLU A 172 -8.44 -9.68 0.99
C GLU A 172 -7.35 -9.15 1.91
N PHE A 173 -6.14 -9.72 1.92
CA PHE A 173 -5.06 -9.27 2.79
C PHE A 173 -4.41 -7.94 2.34
N ILE A 174 -4.32 -7.72 1.02
CA ILE A 174 -3.95 -6.42 0.44
C ILE A 174 -5.05 -5.38 0.73
N SER A 175 -6.32 -5.79 0.68
CA SER A 175 -7.49 -4.98 1.02
C SER A 175 -7.63 -4.70 2.54
N ARG A 176 -7.21 -5.62 3.42
CA ARG A 176 -7.27 -5.45 4.89
C ARG A 176 -6.19 -4.49 5.40
N SER A 177 -6.27 -3.24 4.95
CA SER A 177 -5.51 -2.11 5.49
C SER A 177 -6.00 -1.77 6.91
N PRO A 178 -5.09 -1.56 7.88
CA PRO A 178 -5.33 -1.32 9.30
C PRO A 178 -5.78 0.12 9.62
N LEU A 179 -6.43 0.83 8.70
CA LEU A 179 -6.98 2.16 9.00
C LEU A 179 -8.05 2.09 10.09
N SER A 180 -8.77 0.96 10.17
CA SER A 180 -9.66 0.67 11.30
C SER A 180 -8.90 0.44 12.61
N LEU A 181 -7.72 -0.21 12.58
CA LEU A 181 -6.91 -0.49 13.77
C LEU A 181 -6.14 0.75 14.26
N LEU A 182 -5.65 1.60 13.36
CA LEU A 182 -5.04 2.88 13.72
C LEU A 182 -6.07 3.86 14.28
N GLN A 183 -7.28 3.95 13.71
CA GLN A 183 -8.35 4.75 14.30
C GLN A 183 -8.91 4.13 15.60
N GLN A 184 -9.00 2.80 15.72
CA GLN A 184 -9.37 2.15 16.98
C GLN A 184 -8.31 2.37 18.06
N ASN A 185 -7.01 2.26 17.74
CA ASN A 185 -5.93 2.53 18.70
C ASN A 185 -5.80 4.00 19.08
N GLN A 186 -6.09 4.94 18.16
CA GLN A 186 -6.14 6.36 18.51
C GLN A 186 -7.38 6.71 19.35
N SER A 187 -8.51 6.01 19.13
CA SER A 187 -9.74 6.18 19.92
C SER A 187 -9.60 5.59 21.33
N THR A 188 -8.95 4.43 21.48
CA THR A 188 -8.67 3.83 22.80
C THR A 188 -7.63 4.61 23.58
N ARG A 189 -6.60 5.18 22.94
CA ARG A 189 -5.64 6.09 23.61
C ARG A 189 -6.29 7.39 24.09
N ARG A 190 -7.22 7.97 23.33
CA ARG A 190 -7.98 9.17 23.78
C ARG A 190 -8.94 8.87 24.94
N HIS A 191 -9.42 7.63 25.06
CA HIS A 191 -10.25 7.23 26.21
C HIS A 191 -9.44 6.89 27.47
N ALA A 192 -8.21 6.39 27.33
CA ALA A 192 -7.35 6.07 28.47
C ALA A 192 -6.82 7.33 29.22
N ASP A 193 -6.72 8.48 28.55
CA ASP A 193 -6.19 9.72 29.14
C ASP A 193 -7.25 10.56 29.89
N ARG A 194 -8.53 10.12 29.90
CA ARG A 194 -9.61 10.83 30.61
C ARG A 194 -9.98 10.22 31.97
N SER A 195 -9.37 9.11 32.37
CA SER A 195 -9.71 8.39 33.62
C SER A 195 -8.69 8.55 34.76
N THR A 196 -7.65 9.36 34.60
CA THR A 196 -6.68 9.66 35.68
C THR A 196 -6.78 11.12 36.15
N ARG A 197 -7.99 11.57 36.51
CA ARG A 197 -8.15 12.80 37.29
C ARG A 197 -9.27 12.67 38.32
N SER A 198 -9.13 11.68 39.19
CA SER A 198 -9.86 11.63 40.46
C SER A 198 -9.06 10.81 41.46
N ASP A 199 -8.02 11.41 42.02
CA ASP A 199 -7.69 11.14 43.42
C ASP A 199 -6.87 12.30 43.98
N SER A 200 -7.45 13.03 44.92
CA SER A 200 -6.78 14.04 45.73
C SER A 200 -6.63 13.46 47.13
N PRO A 201 -5.40 13.24 47.64
CA PRO A 201 -5.22 13.03 49.05
C PRO A 201 -4.92 14.38 49.73
N GLU A 202 -5.88 14.81 50.53
CA GLU A 202 -5.71 15.22 51.92
C GLU A 202 -4.40 15.97 52.31
N SER A 203 -4.50 17.30 52.46
CA SER A 203 -3.53 18.11 53.23
C SER A 203 -4.00 18.27 54.67
N PRO A 204 -3.16 18.04 55.69
CA PRO A 204 -3.56 18.26 57.07
C PRO A 204 -3.56 19.76 57.41
N ARG A 205 -4.64 20.19 58.06
CA ARG A 205 -4.88 21.53 58.62
C ARG A 205 -3.74 21.97 59.55
N ALA A 206 -3.10 23.09 59.23
CA ALA A 206 -2.38 23.91 60.21
C ALA A 206 -3.37 24.81 60.97
N ALA A 207 -3.25 24.82 62.30
CA ALA A 207 -4.09 25.57 63.23
C ALA A 207 -3.85 27.10 63.17
N PRO A 208 -4.84 27.94 63.53
CA PRO A 208 -4.68 29.39 63.56
C PRO A 208 -4.07 29.87 64.88
N THR A 209 -2.97 30.63 64.81
CA THR A 209 -2.42 31.35 65.96
C THR A 209 -3.16 32.69 66.12
N LEU A 210 -3.96 32.80 67.19
CA LEU A 210 -4.59 34.05 67.64
C LEU A 210 -3.55 35.03 68.21
N PRO A 211 -3.70 36.35 68.00
CA PRO A 211 -2.95 37.35 68.76
C PRO A 211 -3.81 37.81 69.95
N GLN A 212 -3.28 37.79 71.18
CA GLN A 212 -3.79 38.62 72.27
C GLN A 212 -2.65 39.22 73.10
N HIS A 213 -2.52 40.53 72.96
CA HIS A 213 -1.72 41.44 73.77
C HIS A 213 -2.67 42.14 74.76
N ARG A 214 -2.48 41.95 76.07
CA ARG A 214 -2.78 42.86 77.20
C ARG A 214 -2.41 42.11 78.49
N ALA A 215 -1.41 42.50 79.29
CA ALA A 215 -1.14 43.73 80.03
C ALA A 215 -1.25 43.45 81.54
N ARG A 216 -0.11 43.44 82.23
CA ARG A 216 0.14 44.22 83.46
C ARG A 216 1.61 44.19 83.81
#